data_AF-A0A455SJS9-F1
#
_entry.id   AF-A0A455SJS9-F1
#
_cell.length_a   1.000
_cell.length_b   1.000
_cell.length_c   1.000
_cell.angle_alpha   90.00
_cell.angle_beta   90.00
_cell.angle_gamma   90.00
#
_symmetry.space_group_name_H-M   'P 1'
#
loop_
_entity.id
_entity.type
_entity.pdbx_description
1 polymer ?
#
loop_
_entity_poly.entity_id
_entity_poly.type
_entity_poly.pdbx_seq_one_letter_code
_entity_poly.pdbx_strand_id
1 'polypeptide(L)'
;MLRNGFIRTTDSSVGDEYKSPIYQSMHAFKSSIGNLDKLAHLVGTNCGTHIHVECQPELKVSIQRDYGVVWGPLFDHLLEYPLETFLFWGRGFCSYATPGGTDSHYMAINPWTRHQTVEFRLPCFRSKEQFVPVVQFARSCVSLLTQRGMDDFSGIRPEIGQEILSLYQRYIPGDQRWFDALPEDEQTCLLLHNKLSRIIDDEQMSRQRRIRRNHV
;
A
#
# COMPACT_ATOMS: atom_id res chain seq x y z
N MET A 1 4.04 21.34 10.24
CA MET A 1 4.38 20.03 10.83
C MET A 1 4.68 20.11 12.33
N LEU A 2 5.77 20.76 12.77
CA LEU A 2 6.17 20.81 14.19
C LEU A 2 5.08 21.30 15.16
N ARG A 3 4.34 22.36 14.80
CA ARG A 3 3.22 22.89 15.59
C ARG A 3 2.06 21.91 15.80
N ASN A 4 2.01 20.84 15.01
CA ASN A 4 1.01 19.78 15.09
C ASN A 4 1.54 18.52 15.78
N GLY A 5 2.67 18.62 16.51
CA GLY A 5 3.27 17.51 17.26
C GLY A 5 4.07 16.53 16.41
N PHE A 6 4.31 16.83 15.13
CA PHE A 6 5.22 16.03 14.31
C PHE A 6 6.67 16.26 14.74
N ILE A 7 7.45 15.19 14.75
CA ILE A 7 8.87 15.22 15.08
C ILE A 7 9.64 15.18 13.76
N ARG A 8 10.50 16.17 13.53
CA ARG A 8 11.41 16.16 12.37
C ARG A 8 12.49 15.12 12.58
N THR A 9 12.73 14.30 11.58
CA THR A 9 13.75 13.25 11.58
C THR A 9 14.62 13.39 10.33
N THR A 10 15.65 12.56 10.23
CA THR A 10 16.60 12.56 9.12
C THR A 10 16.71 11.15 8.58
N ASP A 11 16.60 11.05 7.26
CA ASP A 11 16.86 9.84 6.49
C ASP A 11 17.66 10.29 5.25
N SER A 12 18.77 9.60 4.97
CA SER A 12 19.68 9.98 3.87
C SER A 12 19.04 9.90 2.48
N SER A 13 17.88 9.26 2.35
CA SER A 13 17.15 9.09 1.09
C SER A 13 16.14 10.19 0.80
N VAL A 14 15.84 11.09 1.75
CA VAL A 14 14.86 12.18 1.58
C VAL A 14 15.37 13.51 2.12
N GLY A 15 14.94 14.60 1.48
CA GLY A 15 15.36 15.95 1.89
C GLY A 15 14.78 16.39 3.25
N ASP A 16 13.57 15.96 3.57
CA ASP A 16 12.93 16.25 4.86
C ASP A 16 12.02 15.09 5.28
N GLU A 17 12.11 14.68 6.55
CA GLU A 17 11.32 13.59 7.10
C GLU A 17 10.63 14.03 8.40
N TYR A 18 9.37 13.62 8.57
CA TYR A 18 8.61 13.87 9.80
C TYR A 18 7.89 12.60 10.25
N LYS A 19 7.95 12.31 11.55
CA LYS A 19 7.15 11.27 12.20
C LYS A 19 5.96 11.91 12.91
N SER A 20 4.78 11.33 12.73
CA SER A 20 3.57 11.79 13.43
C SER A 20 3.59 11.39 14.91
N PRO A 21 2.72 12.00 15.74
CA PRO A 21 2.27 11.38 16.98
C PRO A 21 1.74 9.96 16.74
N ILE A 22 1.78 9.13 17.78
CA ILE A 22 1.15 7.80 17.77
C ILE A 22 -0.34 7.97 18.05
N TYR A 23 -1.19 7.66 17.07
CA TYR A 23 -2.63 7.83 17.18
C TYR A 23 -3.31 6.55 17.67
N GLN A 24 -3.89 6.61 18.87
CA GLN A 24 -4.61 5.48 19.49
C GLN A 24 -6.03 5.27 18.91
N SER A 25 -6.57 6.24 18.17
CA SER A 25 -7.93 6.15 17.61
C SER A 25 -8.07 6.85 16.25
N MET A 26 -9.05 6.43 15.46
CA MET A 26 -9.36 7.13 14.19
C MET A 26 -9.86 8.55 14.45
N HIS A 27 -10.49 8.82 15.60
CA HIS A 27 -10.92 10.16 15.97
C HIS A 27 -9.73 11.11 16.15
N ALA A 28 -8.71 10.69 16.91
CA ALA A 28 -7.50 11.48 17.11
C ALA A 28 -6.73 11.69 15.79
N PHE A 29 -6.64 10.65 14.97
CA PHE A 29 -6.04 10.74 13.63
C PHE A 29 -6.80 11.72 12.72
N LYS A 30 -8.13 11.60 12.62
CA LYS A 30 -8.97 12.47 11.79
C LYS A 30 -8.92 13.94 12.20
N SER A 31 -8.74 14.22 13.50
CA SER A 31 -8.51 15.59 13.96
C SER A 31 -7.18 16.15 13.44
N SER A 32 -6.15 15.30 13.36
CA SER A 32 -4.80 15.69 12.93
C SER A 32 -4.63 15.78 11.41
N ILE A 33 -5.28 14.87 10.66
CA ILE A 33 -5.16 14.80 9.20
C ILE A 33 -5.66 16.08 8.50
N GLY A 34 -6.61 16.80 9.10
CA GLY A 34 -7.08 18.08 8.56
C GLY A 34 -6.00 19.17 8.50
N ASN A 35 -4.94 19.05 9.31
CA ASN A 35 -3.79 19.96 9.22
C ASN A 35 -2.79 19.54 8.13
N LEU A 36 -2.68 18.24 7.85
CA LEU A 36 -1.90 17.74 6.71
C LEU A 36 -2.56 18.09 5.39
N ASP A 37 -3.90 18.04 5.34
CA ASP A 37 -4.72 18.39 4.17
C ASP A 37 -4.45 19.82 3.67
N LYS A 38 -4.27 20.77 4.59
CA LYS A 38 -3.87 22.16 4.25
C LYS A 38 -2.51 22.25 3.56
N LEU A 39 -1.68 21.24 3.74
CA LEU A 39 -0.33 21.13 3.18
C LEU A 39 -0.29 20.15 1.99
N ALA A 40 -1.44 19.63 1.53
CA ALA A 40 -1.50 18.66 0.43
C ALA A 40 -0.80 19.15 -0.85
N HIS A 41 -0.86 20.46 -1.12
CA HIS A 41 -0.17 21.08 -2.27
C HIS A 41 1.37 20.97 -2.22
N LEU A 42 1.96 20.65 -1.06
CA LEU A 42 3.40 20.40 -0.92
C LEU A 42 3.76 18.93 -1.17
N VAL A 43 2.77 18.05 -1.31
CA VAL A 43 2.95 16.62 -1.46
C VAL A 43 3.00 16.27 -2.94
N GLY A 44 4.22 16.25 -3.49
CA GLY A 44 4.48 15.83 -4.86
C GLY A 44 4.75 14.33 -5.00
N THR A 45 5.07 13.92 -6.23
CA THR A 45 5.37 12.51 -6.61
C THR A 45 6.55 11.88 -5.86
N ASN A 46 7.45 12.71 -5.32
CA ASN A 46 8.61 12.27 -4.53
C ASN A 46 8.33 12.17 -3.02
N CYS A 47 7.09 12.43 -2.59
CA CYS A 47 6.70 12.28 -1.19
C CYS A 47 6.16 10.87 -0.95
N GLY A 48 6.68 10.20 0.09
CA GLY A 48 6.12 8.94 0.58
C GLY A 48 5.45 9.13 1.92
N THR A 49 4.42 8.33 2.21
CA THR A 49 3.81 8.31 3.54
C THR A 49 3.75 6.87 4.03
N HIS A 50 4.58 6.53 5.02
CA HIS A 50 4.53 5.21 5.62
C HIS A 50 3.51 5.19 6.74
N ILE A 51 2.71 4.12 6.81
CA ILE A 51 1.79 3.89 7.92
C ILE A 51 2.34 2.74 8.74
N HIS A 52 2.53 2.97 10.03
CA HIS A 52 2.89 1.91 10.97
C HIS A 52 1.65 1.54 11.80
N VAL A 53 1.30 0.26 11.79
CA VAL A 53 0.22 -0.28 12.62
C VAL A 53 0.82 -1.29 13.59
N GLU A 54 0.65 -1.05 14.89
CA GLU A 54 1.12 -1.94 15.96
C GLU A 54 0.49 -3.33 15.84
N CYS A 55 1.29 -4.37 16.10
CA CYS A 55 0.86 -5.76 16.05
C CYS A 55 1.60 -6.59 17.10
N GLN A 56 1.03 -7.73 17.49
CA GLN A 56 1.70 -8.64 18.44
C GLN A 56 2.96 -9.27 17.81
N PRO A 57 4.03 -9.53 18.59
CA PRO A 57 5.27 -10.15 18.10
C PRO A 57 5.06 -11.44 17.30
N GLU A 58 4.21 -12.32 17.81
CA GLU A 58 3.91 -13.64 17.25
C GLU A 58 3.20 -13.50 15.89
N LEU A 59 2.27 -12.54 15.80
CA LEU A 59 1.61 -12.22 14.54
C LEU A 59 2.61 -11.69 13.51
N LYS A 60 3.51 -10.80 13.91
CA LYS A 60 4.53 -10.23 13.03
C LYS A 60 5.42 -11.32 12.43
N VAL A 61 5.90 -12.26 13.24
CA VAL A 61 6.68 -13.42 12.79
C VAL A 61 5.88 -14.29 11.83
N SER A 62 4.60 -14.51 12.11
CA SER A 62 3.73 -15.31 11.24
C SER A 62 3.51 -14.65 9.87
N ILE A 63 3.31 -13.33 9.83
CA ILE A 63 3.20 -12.57 8.58
C ILE A 63 4.51 -12.63 7.78
N GLN A 64 5.67 -12.58 8.44
CA GLN A 64 6.97 -12.70 7.75
C GLN A 64 7.14 -14.07 7.08
N ARG A 65 6.80 -15.14 7.80
CA ARG A 65 6.92 -16.52 7.29
C ARG A 65 5.96 -16.76 6.12
N ASP A 66 4.72 -16.33 6.27
CA ASP A 66 3.62 -16.65 5.35
C ASP A 66 3.28 -15.45 4.45
N TYR A 67 4.25 -14.58 4.17
CA TYR A 67 4.05 -13.27 3.52
C TYR A 67 3.26 -13.34 2.21
N GLY A 68 3.62 -14.28 1.33
CA GLY A 68 2.94 -14.47 0.06
C GLY A 68 1.49 -14.95 0.20
N VAL A 69 1.18 -15.72 1.26
CA VAL A 69 -0.19 -16.15 1.56
C VAL A 69 -1.02 -14.97 2.06
N VAL A 70 -0.43 -14.12 2.91
CA VAL A 70 -1.12 -12.95 3.47
C VAL A 70 -1.40 -11.89 2.43
N TRP A 71 -0.41 -11.52 1.62
CA TRP A 71 -0.48 -10.32 0.76
C TRP A 71 -0.57 -10.62 -0.74
N GLY A 72 -0.27 -11.84 -1.17
CA GLY A 72 -0.26 -12.22 -2.59
C GLY A 72 -1.56 -11.86 -3.32
N PRO A 73 -2.73 -12.32 -2.83
CA PRO A 73 -4.01 -12.00 -3.49
C PRO A 73 -4.29 -10.50 -3.62
N LEU A 74 -3.91 -9.70 -2.61
CA LEU A 74 -4.02 -8.24 -2.69
C LEU A 74 -3.10 -7.69 -3.77
N PHE A 75 -1.83 -8.11 -3.80
CA PHE A 75 -0.86 -7.58 -4.75
C PHE A 75 -1.16 -7.96 -6.19
N ASP A 76 -1.65 -9.17 -6.44
CA ASP A 76 -2.13 -9.59 -7.76
C ASP A 76 -3.25 -8.65 -8.24
N HIS A 77 -4.23 -8.36 -7.38
CA HIS A 77 -5.29 -7.39 -7.68
C HIS A 77 -4.75 -5.98 -7.92
N LEU A 78 -3.83 -5.48 -7.09
CA LEU A 78 -3.28 -4.13 -7.26
C LEU A 78 -2.49 -3.98 -8.57
N LEU A 79 -1.83 -5.06 -9.03
CA LEU A 79 -1.15 -5.09 -10.32
C LEU A 79 -2.13 -5.15 -11.50
N GLU A 80 -3.22 -5.90 -11.36
CA GLU A 80 -4.27 -6.02 -12.38
C GLU A 80 -5.08 -4.72 -12.54
N TYR A 81 -5.30 -3.98 -11.43
CA TYR A 81 -6.08 -2.74 -11.38
C TYR A 81 -5.21 -1.54 -10.95
N PRO A 82 -4.24 -1.10 -11.77
CA PRO A 82 -3.29 -0.07 -11.38
C PRO A 82 -3.90 1.32 -11.23
N LEU A 83 -4.99 1.63 -11.95
CA LEU A 83 -5.70 2.90 -11.78
C LEU A 83 -6.39 2.98 -10.41
N GLU A 84 -7.11 1.92 -10.05
CA GLU A 84 -7.75 1.78 -8.75
C GLU A 84 -6.72 1.84 -7.62
N THR A 85 -5.60 1.15 -7.80
CA THR A 85 -4.45 1.19 -6.89
C THR A 85 -3.96 2.61 -6.70
N PHE A 86 -3.75 3.37 -7.78
CA PHE A 86 -3.34 4.76 -7.69
C PHE A 86 -4.37 5.63 -6.96
N LEU A 87 -5.66 5.50 -7.29
CA LEU A 87 -6.71 6.31 -6.67
C LEU A 87 -6.84 6.03 -5.16
N PHE A 88 -6.74 4.77 -4.77
CA PHE A 88 -6.82 4.39 -3.36
C PHE A 88 -5.54 4.72 -2.60
N TRP A 89 -4.37 4.30 -3.09
CA TRP A 89 -3.10 4.42 -2.36
C TRP A 89 -2.38 5.76 -2.60
N GLY A 90 -2.81 6.55 -3.58
CA GLY A 90 -2.17 7.78 -4.02
C GLY A 90 -0.97 7.58 -4.95
N ARG A 91 -0.60 6.32 -5.23
CA ARG A 91 0.45 5.88 -6.17
C ARG A 91 0.34 4.40 -6.50
N GLY A 92 1.02 3.98 -7.58
CA GLY A 92 1.30 2.57 -7.85
C GLY A 92 2.58 2.06 -7.15
N PHE A 93 2.95 0.81 -7.41
CA PHE A 93 4.21 0.24 -6.94
C PHE A 93 5.42 0.99 -7.51
N CYS A 94 6.50 1.06 -6.73
CA CYS A 94 7.74 1.75 -7.13
C CYS A 94 8.97 1.10 -6.47
N SER A 95 10.17 1.62 -6.76
CA SER A 95 11.44 1.03 -6.31
C SER A 95 11.59 0.90 -4.79
N TYR A 96 10.82 1.66 -4.00
CA TYR A 96 10.85 1.64 -2.54
C TYR A 96 9.52 1.16 -1.89
N ALA A 97 8.61 0.63 -2.71
CA ALA A 97 7.36 -0.02 -2.33
C ALA A 97 6.98 -1.07 -3.39
N THR A 98 7.61 -2.24 -3.34
CA THR A 98 7.46 -3.34 -4.30
C THR A 98 6.49 -4.42 -3.81
N PRO A 99 5.72 -5.09 -4.68
CA PRO A 99 4.79 -6.16 -4.27
C PRO A 99 5.50 -7.45 -3.79
N GLY A 100 6.80 -7.56 -4.04
CA GLY A 100 7.62 -8.72 -3.69
C GLY A 100 9.06 -8.49 -4.12
N GLY A 101 9.98 -9.33 -3.68
CA GLY A 101 11.40 -9.20 -4.01
C GLY A 101 12.34 -9.76 -2.95
N THR A 102 13.63 -9.77 -3.25
CA THR A 102 14.67 -10.26 -2.34
C THR A 102 15.02 -9.26 -1.23
N ASP A 103 14.74 -7.98 -1.44
CA ASP A 103 14.99 -6.93 -0.45
C ASP A 103 13.72 -6.65 0.36
N SER A 104 13.67 -7.22 1.57
CA SER A 104 12.55 -7.05 2.49
C SER A 104 12.33 -5.59 2.92
N HIS A 105 13.33 -4.71 2.78
CA HIS A 105 13.23 -3.30 3.17
C HIS A 105 12.28 -2.50 2.27
N TYR A 106 12.18 -2.85 0.99
CA TYR A 106 11.39 -2.12 0.00
C TYR A 106 10.01 -2.73 -0.26
N MET A 107 9.60 -3.72 0.54
CA MET A 107 8.28 -4.33 0.40
C MET A 107 7.14 -3.33 0.64
N ALA A 108 6.16 -3.27 -0.26
CA ALA A 108 4.99 -2.39 -0.19
C ALA A 108 4.23 -2.51 1.14
N ILE A 109 4.25 -3.71 1.73
CA ILE A 109 3.84 -3.97 3.11
C ILE A 109 5.01 -4.69 3.79
N ASN A 110 5.65 -4.07 4.76
CA ASN A 110 6.90 -4.51 5.35
C ASN A 110 6.71 -4.93 6.83
N PRO A 111 6.62 -6.23 7.12
CA PRO A 111 6.65 -6.75 8.48
C PRO A 111 8.07 -6.88 9.05
N TRP A 112 9.15 -6.58 8.32
CA TRP A 112 10.55 -6.69 8.80
C TRP A 112 11.11 -5.39 9.40
N THR A 113 10.30 -4.33 9.49
CA THR A 113 10.69 -3.10 10.20
C THR A 113 11.15 -3.39 11.63
N ARG A 114 12.11 -2.63 12.15
CA ARG A 114 12.60 -2.79 13.55
C ARG A 114 11.53 -2.49 14.61
N HIS A 115 10.49 -1.76 14.23
CA HIS A 115 9.39 -1.39 15.13
C HIS A 115 8.41 -2.54 15.27
N GLN A 116 7.70 -2.65 16.40
CA GLN A 116 6.71 -3.71 16.64
C GLN A 116 5.39 -3.44 15.88
N THR A 117 5.51 -3.32 14.55
CA THR A 117 4.48 -2.84 13.65
C THR A 117 4.56 -3.57 12.31
N VAL A 118 3.44 -3.60 11.58
CA VAL A 118 3.46 -3.78 10.12
C VAL A 118 3.54 -2.40 9.48
N GLU A 119 4.55 -2.18 8.64
CA GLU A 119 4.76 -0.92 7.91
C GLU A 119 4.10 -1.01 6.53
N PHE A 120 3.11 -0.17 6.23
CA PHE A 120 2.56 -0.02 4.89
C PHE A 120 3.34 1.10 4.19
N ARG A 121 4.11 0.72 3.18
CA ARG A 121 4.98 1.61 2.40
C ARG A 121 4.37 2.04 1.08
N LEU A 122 3.34 1.38 0.57
CA LEU A 122 2.65 1.81 -0.64
C LEU A 122 1.92 3.18 -0.54
N PRO A 123 1.38 3.63 0.61
CA PRO A 123 0.64 4.88 0.66
C PRO A 123 1.44 6.13 0.25
N CYS A 124 0.76 7.03 -0.44
CA CYS A 124 1.14 8.41 -0.68
C CYS A 124 -0.05 9.29 -0.32
N PHE A 125 0.12 10.22 0.62
CA PHE A 125 -0.93 11.17 0.95
C PHE A 125 -1.26 12.04 -0.25
N ARG A 126 -2.54 12.15 -0.63
CA ARG A 126 -3.02 13.10 -1.66
C ARG A 126 -4.03 14.08 -1.10
N SER A 127 -4.97 13.58 -0.30
CA SER A 127 -5.93 14.37 0.45
C SER A 127 -6.37 13.61 1.69
N LYS A 128 -7.03 14.29 2.63
CA LYS A 128 -7.66 13.58 3.76
C LYS A 128 -8.72 12.58 3.30
N GLU A 129 -9.51 12.91 2.26
CA GLU A 129 -10.57 12.04 1.75
C GLU A 129 -10.01 10.73 1.21
N GLN A 130 -8.87 10.78 0.52
CA GLN A 130 -8.16 9.61 0.02
C GLN A 130 -7.45 8.84 1.15
N PHE A 131 -6.74 9.55 2.02
CA PHE A 131 -5.81 8.91 2.95
C PHE A 131 -6.49 8.31 4.20
N VAL A 132 -7.63 8.85 4.63
CA VAL A 132 -8.40 8.29 5.76
C VAL A 132 -8.82 6.84 5.51
N PRO A 133 -9.44 6.49 4.35
CA PRO A 133 -9.71 5.11 3.97
C PRO A 133 -8.47 4.21 4.00
N VAL A 134 -7.31 4.69 3.53
CA VAL A 134 -6.06 3.93 3.55
C VAL A 134 -5.64 3.56 4.97
N VAL A 135 -5.68 4.51 5.91
CA VAL A 135 -5.36 4.26 7.32
C VAL A 135 -6.37 3.30 7.95
N GLN A 136 -7.66 3.43 7.61
CA GLN A 136 -8.68 2.49 8.09
C GLN A 136 -8.43 1.09 7.56
N PHE A 137 -8.11 0.94 6.28
CA PHE A 137 -7.77 -0.34 5.67
C PHE A 137 -6.56 -0.99 6.34
N ALA A 138 -5.46 -0.24 6.52
CA ALA A 138 -4.25 -0.74 7.18
C ALA A 138 -4.54 -1.26 8.59
N ARG A 139 -5.32 -0.51 9.38
CA ARG A 139 -5.75 -0.94 10.72
C ARG A 139 -6.65 -2.17 10.69
N SER A 140 -7.61 -2.20 9.77
CA SER A 140 -8.53 -3.33 9.60
C SER A 140 -7.78 -4.60 9.18
N CYS A 141 -6.74 -4.49 8.35
CA CYS A 141 -5.89 -5.64 7.99
C CYS A 141 -5.22 -6.24 9.23
N VAL A 142 -4.55 -5.41 10.03
CA VAL A 142 -3.86 -5.90 11.24
C VAL A 142 -4.86 -6.44 12.27
N SER A 143 -6.02 -5.79 12.42
CA SER A 143 -7.10 -6.30 13.27
C SER A 143 -7.62 -7.65 12.81
N LEU A 144 -7.85 -7.82 11.50
CA LEU A 144 -8.30 -9.09 10.90
C LEU A 144 -7.26 -10.19 11.14
N LEU A 145 -6.00 -9.90 10.89
CA LEU A 145 -4.88 -10.80 11.11
C LEU A 145 -4.73 -11.19 12.59
N THR A 146 -4.96 -10.26 13.50
CA THR A 146 -4.90 -10.51 14.95
C THR A 146 -6.04 -11.41 15.43
N GLN A 147 -7.25 -11.19 14.92
CA GLN A 147 -8.44 -11.91 15.37
C GLN A 147 -8.64 -13.26 14.68
N ARG A 148 -8.21 -13.37 13.43
CA ARG A 148 -8.59 -14.45 12.51
C ARG A 148 -7.47 -14.91 11.60
N GLY A 149 -6.27 -14.33 11.73
CA GLY A 149 -5.15 -14.63 10.86
C GLY A 149 -4.41 -15.90 11.25
N MET A 150 -4.43 -16.27 12.52
CA MET A 150 -3.76 -17.47 13.02
C MET A 150 -4.76 -18.60 13.23
N ASP A 151 -4.42 -19.78 12.74
CA ASP A 151 -4.98 -21.04 13.26
C ASP A 151 -4.28 -21.37 14.56
N ASP A 152 -5.02 -21.92 15.53
CA ASP A 152 -4.58 -22.10 16.92
C ASP A 152 -3.21 -22.81 17.05
N PHE A 153 -2.76 -23.56 16.03
CA PHE A 153 -1.49 -24.31 16.07
C PHE A 153 -0.70 -24.45 14.74
N SER A 154 -1.15 -23.88 13.59
CA SER A 154 -0.56 -24.18 12.25
C SER A 154 0.01 -22.98 11.48
N GLY A 155 -0.09 -21.76 12.01
CA GLY A 155 0.41 -20.56 11.33
C GLY A 155 -0.72 -19.75 10.68
N ILE A 156 -0.40 -19.00 9.63
CA ILE A 156 -1.40 -18.17 8.95
C ILE A 156 -2.42 -19.04 8.21
N ARG A 157 -3.71 -18.73 8.39
CA ARG A 157 -4.81 -19.35 7.64
C ARG A 157 -4.68 -19.15 6.13
N PRO A 158 -4.82 -20.19 5.29
CA PRO A 158 -4.70 -20.05 3.84
C PRO A 158 -5.68 -19.06 3.21
N GLU A 159 -6.88 -18.90 3.78
CA GLU A 159 -7.90 -18.01 3.24
C GLU A 159 -7.65 -16.53 3.58
N ILE A 160 -6.71 -16.22 4.48
CA ILE A 160 -6.57 -14.86 5.03
C ILE A 160 -6.26 -13.83 3.93
N GLY A 161 -5.48 -14.22 2.91
CA GLY A 161 -5.15 -13.33 1.79
C GLY A 161 -6.38 -12.93 1.00
N GLN A 162 -7.32 -13.86 0.81
CA GLN A 162 -8.59 -13.57 0.13
C GLN A 162 -9.52 -12.71 1.01
N GLU A 163 -9.49 -12.91 2.33
CA GLU A 163 -10.21 -12.06 3.27
C GLU A 163 -9.65 -10.62 3.29
N ILE A 164 -8.33 -10.45 3.18
CA ILE A 164 -7.67 -9.14 3.04
C ILE A 164 -8.06 -8.47 1.72
N LEU A 165 -8.05 -9.20 0.60
CA LEU A 165 -8.52 -8.66 -0.69
C LEU A 165 -9.99 -8.24 -0.61
N SER A 166 -10.85 -9.08 -0.04
CA SER A 166 -12.28 -8.74 0.15
C SER A 166 -12.45 -7.52 1.07
N LEU A 167 -11.59 -7.37 2.08
CA LEU A 167 -11.55 -6.17 2.92
C LEU A 167 -11.15 -4.94 2.09
N TYR A 168 -10.10 -5.02 1.28
CA TYR A 168 -9.65 -3.95 0.39
C TYR A 168 -10.78 -3.48 -0.52
N GLN A 169 -11.50 -4.43 -1.11
CA GLN A 169 -12.58 -4.14 -2.05
C GLN A 169 -13.75 -3.35 -1.45
N ARG A 170 -13.92 -3.38 -0.12
CA ARG A 170 -14.91 -2.55 0.60
C ARG A 170 -14.48 -1.08 0.77
N TYR A 171 -13.19 -0.79 0.62
CA TYR A 171 -12.62 0.56 0.77
C TYR A 171 -12.36 1.26 -0.56
N ILE A 172 -12.44 0.56 -1.69
CA ILE A 172 -12.26 1.16 -3.01
C ILE A 172 -13.40 2.15 -3.27
N PRO A 173 -13.10 3.39 -3.72
CA PRO A 173 -14.12 4.31 -4.19
C PRO A 173 -14.69 3.76 -5.50
N GLY A 174 -15.97 3.37 -5.52
CA GLY A 174 -16.64 2.87 -6.72
C GLY A 174 -16.99 3.94 -7.77
N ASP A 175 -16.24 5.04 -7.87
CA ASP A 175 -16.70 6.24 -8.57
C ASP A 175 -15.67 6.86 -9.54
N GLN A 176 -16.05 6.91 -10.82
CA GLN A 176 -15.32 7.50 -11.94
C GLN A 176 -14.96 8.99 -11.70
N ARG A 177 -15.74 9.69 -10.87
CA ARG A 177 -15.56 11.12 -10.55
C ARG A 177 -14.19 11.49 -9.99
N TRP A 178 -13.43 10.53 -9.46
CA TRP A 178 -12.09 10.76 -8.94
C TRP A 178 -11.02 10.83 -10.03
N PHE A 179 -11.19 10.08 -11.14
CA PHE A 179 -10.29 10.14 -12.28
C PHE A 179 -10.31 11.54 -12.90
N ASP A 180 -11.51 12.08 -13.09
CA ASP A 180 -11.73 13.40 -13.67
C ASP A 180 -11.24 14.54 -12.77
N ALA A 181 -10.99 14.26 -11.48
CA ALA A 181 -10.47 15.21 -10.50
C ALA A 181 -8.93 15.22 -10.41
N LEU A 182 -8.23 14.28 -11.06
CA LEU A 182 -6.77 14.27 -11.09
C LEU A 182 -6.23 15.37 -12.03
N PRO A 183 -5.05 15.93 -11.75
CA PRO A 183 -4.31 16.76 -12.71
C PRO A 183 -4.08 16.00 -14.03
N GLU A 184 -4.19 16.71 -15.16
CA GLU A 184 -4.16 16.12 -16.51
C GLU A 184 -2.84 15.38 -16.82
N ASP A 185 -1.74 15.81 -16.21
CA ASP A 185 -0.42 15.18 -16.26
C ASP A 185 -0.37 13.86 -15.48
N GLU A 186 -1.02 13.78 -14.31
CA GLU A 186 -1.17 12.54 -13.56
C GLU A 186 -2.10 11.55 -14.29
N GLN A 187 -3.21 12.04 -14.87
CA GLN A 187 -4.08 11.22 -15.73
C GLN A 187 -3.30 10.66 -16.93
N THR A 188 -2.49 11.48 -17.58
CA THR A 188 -1.68 11.09 -18.75
C THR A 188 -0.61 10.08 -18.37
N CYS A 189 0.09 10.27 -17.24
CA CYS A 189 1.06 9.31 -16.74
C CYS A 189 0.41 7.95 -16.43
N LEU A 190 -0.81 7.95 -15.87
CA LEU A 190 -1.55 6.74 -15.56
C LEU A 190 -2.05 6.01 -16.81
N LEU A 191 -2.50 6.74 -17.82
CA LEU A 191 -2.88 6.18 -19.11
C LEU A 191 -1.67 5.59 -19.85
N LEU A 192 -0.53 6.27 -19.80
CA LEU A 192 0.73 5.78 -20.39
C LEU A 192 1.25 4.55 -19.66
N HIS A 193 1.24 4.53 -18.32
CA HIS A 193 1.66 3.37 -17.54
C HIS A 193 0.77 2.15 -17.81
N ASN A 194 -0.56 2.32 -17.80
CA ASN A 194 -1.51 1.27 -18.18
C ASN A 194 -1.25 0.70 -19.58
N LYS A 195 -0.99 1.59 -20.54
CA LYS A 195 -0.75 1.20 -21.93
C LYS A 195 0.57 0.45 -22.07
N LEU A 196 1.62 0.88 -21.36
CA LEU A 196 2.93 0.22 -21.34
C LEU A 196 2.89 -1.15 -20.65
N SER A 197 2.21 -1.28 -19.50
CA SER A 197 2.07 -2.56 -18.80
C SER A 197 1.34 -3.60 -19.66
N ARG A 198 0.26 -3.21 -20.34
CA ARG A 198 -0.47 -4.09 -21.27
C ARG A 198 0.39 -4.53 -22.46
N ILE A 199 1.22 -3.64 -23.00
CA ILE A 199 2.14 -3.98 -24.10
C ILE A 199 3.19 -4.99 -23.62
N ILE A 200 3.74 -4.80 -22.41
CA ILE A 200 4.73 -5.70 -21.83
C ILE A 200 4.12 -7.10 -21.61
N ASP A 201 2.91 -7.19 -21.08
CA ASP A 201 2.21 -8.45 -20.86
C ASP A 201 1.87 -9.16 -22.18
N ASP A 202 1.42 -8.41 -23.20
CA ASP A 202 1.16 -8.95 -24.54
C ASP A 202 2.44 -9.46 -25.22
N GLU A 203 3.58 -8.79 -25.03
CA GLU A 203 4.88 -9.25 -25.53
C GLU A 203 5.37 -10.50 -24.79
N GLN A 204 5.17 -10.57 -23.47
CA GLN A 204 5.51 -11.76 -22.66
C GLN A 204 4.65 -12.96 -23.06
N MET A 205 3.34 -12.78 -23.20
CA MET A 205 2.40 -13.80 -23.66
C MET A 205 2.71 -14.25 -25.09
N SER A 206 3.06 -13.32 -25.98
CA SER A 206 3.44 -13.63 -27.37
C SER A 206 4.77 -14.40 -27.45
N ARG A 207 5.75 -14.07 -26.59
CA ARG A 207 6.99 -14.84 -26.45
C ARG A 207 6.74 -16.26 -25.95
N GLN A 208 5.91 -16.44 -24.91
CA GLN A 208 5.57 -17.77 -24.39
C GLN A 208 4.84 -18.63 -25.43
N ARG A 209 3.94 -18.04 -26.23
CA ARG A 209 3.26 -18.74 -27.34
C ARG A 209 4.21 -19.16 -28.47
N ARG A 210 5.22 -18.34 -28.79
CA ARG A 210 6.27 -18.70 -29.76
C ARG A 210 7.16 -19.83 -29.26
N ILE A 211 7.53 -19.81 -27.97
CA ILE A 211 8.34 -20.88 -27.36
C ILE A 211 7.58 -22.22 -27.40
N ARG A 212 6.28 -22.22 -27.05
CA ARG A 212 5.44 -23.42 -27.10
C ARG A 212 5.24 -23.98 -28.52
N ARG A 213 5.24 -23.14 -29.55
CA ARG A 213 5.13 -23.59 -30.96
C ARG A 213 6.43 -24.18 -31.51
N ASN A 214 7.58 -23.84 -30.95
CA ASN A 214 8.88 -24.36 -31.38
C ASN A 214 9.31 -25.63 -30.64
N HIS A 215 8.43 -26.20 -29.80
CA HIS A 215 8.65 -27.44 -29.05
C HIS A 215 7.58 -28.51 -29.35
N VAL A 216 6.90 -28.39 -30.51
CA VAL A 216 6.02 -29.42 -31.08
C VAL A 216 6.63 -29.90 -32.39
#